data_AF-A0A356CHW6-F1
#
_entry.id   AF-A0A356CHW6-F1
#
_cell.length_a   1.000
_cell.length_b   1.000
_cell.length_c   1.000
_cell.angle_alpha   90.00
_cell.angle_beta   90.00
_cell.angle_gamma   90.00
#
_symmetry.space_group_name_H-M   'P 1'
#
loop_
_entity.id
_entity.type
_entity.pdbx_description
1 polymer ?
#
loop_
_entity_poly.entity_id
_entity_poly.type
_entity_poly.pdbx_seq_one_letter_code
_entity_poly.pdbx_strand_id
1 'polypeptide(L)'
;MSLNIIFYTFGFVLLAGATSGVLIKANRPASNALLLNLALVAGTGVLLAMGSLEIAGRHGYTLIMAMISFTLIFLVSPLIFFPLRRLVAVVKFATPIDFLTFRYRKEIVAKVTCLCFIVGSAPLFFAQFSALLSLLEALVPQSAVIPALWVIGALTALFNRHTLESDKVRNLLWLMSSASLLLLSSMAMTAWLCIDNVFGNLDAMNQWIANSSHIEQLRQTNPEYSIVSIFMIASIALPLNFNLVIKNEISDRLFGATAYGYPLLIMLLCIPVLPLLWAGKVLQPAVP
;
A
#
# COMPACT_ATOMS: atom_id res chain seq x y z
N MET A 1 -1.47 -24.99 -16.39
CA MET A 1 -0.80 -23.79 -15.85
C MET A 1 -1.43 -23.25 -14.57
N SER A 2 -2.73 -23.45 -14.30
CA SER A 2 -3.43 -22.85 -13.15
C SER A 2 -3.11 -23.43 -11.76
N LEU A 3 -2.87 -24.74 -11.64
CA LEU A 3 -2.71 -25.38 -10.32
C LEU A 3 -1.45 -24.92 -9.58
N ASN A 4 -0.32 -24.76 -10.29
CA ASN A 4 0.94 -24.31 -9.70
C ASN A 4 0.82 -22.86 -9.20
N ILE A 5 0.13 -21.99 -9.95
CA ILE A 5 -0.09 -20.59 -9.54
C ILE A 5 -0.90 -20.53 -8.26
N ILE A 6 -1.97 -21.34 -8.15
CA ILE A 6 -2.79 -21.44 -6.92
C ILE A 6 -1.95 -21.95 -5.74
N PHE A 7 -1.07 -22.93 -5.97
CA PHE A 7 -0.21 -23.46 -4.92
C PHE A 7 0.81 -22.41 -4.45
N TYR A 8 1.44 -21.68 -5.37
CA TYR A 8 2.37 -20.61 -5.03
C TYR A 8 1.68 -19.46 -4.31
N THR A 9 0.50 -19.01 -4.76
CA THR A 9 -0.23 -17.92 -4.08
C THR A 9 -0.64 -18.32 -2.67
N PHE A 10 -1.16 -19.54 -2.47
CA PHE A 10 -1.49 -20.03 -1.14
C PHE A 10 -0.25 -20.16 -0.24
N GLY A 11 0.87 -20.63 -0.81
CA GLY A 11 2.17 -20.69 -0.14
C GLY A 11 2.65 -19.31 0.33
N PHE A 12 2.59 -18.29 -0.53
CA PHE A 12 2.96 -16.92 -0.17
C PHE A 12 2.06 -16.34 0.92
N VAL A 13 0.75 -16.60 0.86
CA VAL A 13 -0.20 -16.16 1.90
C VAL A 13 0.11 -16.80 3.25
N LEU A 14 0.34 -18.12 3.28
CA LEU A 14 0.69 -18.83 4.50
C LEU A 14 2.03 -18.37 5.07
N LEU A 15 3.04 -18.19 4.21
CA LEU A 15 4.36 -17.74 4.62
C LEU A 15 4.30 -16.32 5.20
N ALA A 16 3.58 -15.41 4.54
CA ALA A 16 3.38 -14.04 5.03
C ALA A 16 2.64 -14.00 6.37
N GLY A 17 1.61 -14.83 6.55
CA GLY A 17 0.89 -14.94 7.83
C GLY A 17 1.71 -15.59 8.95
N ALA A 18 2.50 -16.62 8.63
CA ALA A 18 3.36 -17.30 9.59
C ALA A 18 4.51 -16.40 10.05
N THR A 19 5.17 -15.70 9.13
CA THR A 19 6.27 -14.77 9.44
C THR A 19 5.79 -13.61 10.31
N SER A 20 4.68 -12.96 9.97
CA SER A 20 4.10 -11.91 10.83
C SER A 20 3.67 -12.46 12.20
N GLY A 21 3.15 -13.69 12.25
CA GLY A 21 2.79 -14.38 13.50
C GLY A 21 4.00 -14.65 14.39
N VAL A 22 5.13 -15.07 13.82
CA VAL A 22 6.40 -15.27 14.54
C VAL A 22 6.95 -13.92 15.05
N LEU A 23 6.90 -12.87 14.22
CA LEU A 23 7.32 -11.52 14.58
C LEU A 23 6.54 -10.98 15.79
N ILE A 24 5.22 -11.22 15.85
CA ILE A 24 4.38 -10.82 17.00
C ILE A 24 4.71 -11.63 18.24
N LYS A 25 4.86 -12.96 18.11
CA LYS A 25 5.21 -13.84 19.26
C LYS A 25 6.58 -13.52 19.84
N ALA A 26 7.54 -13.11 19.01
CA ALA A 26 8.87 -12.72 19.46
C ALA A 26 8.84 -11.47 20.37
N ASN A 27 7.85 -10.58 20.19
CA ASN A 27 7.61 -9.36 20.98
C ASN A 27 8.88 -8.51 21.25
N ARG A 28 9.81 -8.49 20.29
CA ARG A 28 11.03 -7.69 20.37
C ARG A 28 10.75 -6.26 19.90
N PRO A 29 11.43 -5.23 20.44
CA PRO A 29 11.22 -3.85 20.05
C PRO A 29 11.46 -3.62 18.54
N ALA A 30 12.47 -4.28 17.97
CA ALA A 30 12.75 -4.23 16.53
C ALA A 30 11.65 -4.90 15.69
N SER A 31 11.12 -6.05 16.13
CA SER A 31 10.02 -6.74 15.45
C SER A 31 8.74 -5.92 15.46
N ASN A 32 8.41 -5.30 16.60
CA ASN A 32 7.24 -4.45 16.72
C ASN A 32 7.36 -3.19 15.83
N ALA A 33 8.58 -2.65 15.70
CA ALA A 33 8.83 -1.50 14.82
C ALA A 33 8.65 -1.91 13.36
N LEU A 34 9.16 -3.07 12.98
CA LEU A 34 9.02 -3.64 11.65
C LEU A 34 7.54 -3.90 11.33
N LEU A 35 6.80 -4.56 12.22
CA LEU A 35 5.37 -4.81 12.06
C LEU A 35 4.55 -3.54 11.85
N LEU A 36 4.85 -2.47 12.60
CA LEU A 36 4.19 -1.17 12.43
C LEU A 36 4.48 -0.56 11.06
N ASN A 37 5.74 -0.56 10.63
CA ASN A 37 6.12 -0.07 9.31
C ASN A 37 5.46 -0.87 8.18
N LEU A 38 5.41 -2.19 8.31
CA LEU A 38 4.74 -3.07 7.37
C LEU A 38 3.23 -2.82 7.30
N ALA A 39 2.59 -2.63 8.45
CA ALA A 39 1.17 -2.30 8.49
C ALA A 39 0.85 -0.97 7.78
N LEU A 40 1.75 0.03 7.86
CA LEU A 40 1.61 1.28 7.10
C LEU A 40 1.71 1.06 5.59
N VAL A 41 2.61 0.16 5.14
CA VAL A 41 2.76 -0.18 3.71
C VAL A 41 1.53 -0.89 3.15
N ALA A 42 0.88 -1.75 3.93
CA ALA A 42 -0.37 -2.38 3.49
C ALA A 42 -1.48 -1.37 3.18
N GLY A 43 -1.51 -0.24 3.90
CA GLY A 43 -2.48 0.84 3.68
C GLY A 43 -2.46 1.49 2.32
N THR A 44 -1.30 1.46 1.67
CA THR A 44 -1.07 1.99 0.33
C THR A 44 -1.29 0.96 -0.78
N GLY A 45 -1.65 -0.28 -0.45
CA GLY A 45 -1.59 -1.48 -1.31
C GLY A 45 -1.97 -1.30 -2.78
N VAL A 46 -3.21 -0.94 -3.10
CA VAL A 46 -3.67 -0.82 -4.51
C VAL A 46 -3.08 0.41 -5.20
N LEU A 47 -2.89 1.51 -4.48
CA LEU A 47 -2.22 2.70 -5.00
C LEU A 47 -0.76 2.39 -5.37
N LEU A 48 -0.08 1.54 -4.59
CA LEU A 48 1.29 1.10 -4.87
C LEU A 48 1.39 0.00 -5.90
N ALA A 49 0.43 -0.92 -5.98
CA ALA A 49 0.51 -2.02 -6.95
C ALA A 49 0.12 -1.56 -8.35
N MET A 50 -1.04 -0.90 -8.49
CA MET A 50 -1.59 -0.51 -9.80
C MET A 50 -1.33 0.96 -10.11
N GLY A 51 -1.55 1.84 -9.13
CA GLY A 51 -1.37 3.29 -9.32
C GLY A 51 0.08 3.65 -9.62
N SER A 52 1.05 2.95 -9.02
CA SER A 52 2.48 3.20 -9.29
C SER A 52 2.88 2.85 -10.73
N LEU A 53 2.33 1.76 -11.29
CA LEU A 53 2.57 1.36 -12.67
C LEU A 53 2.02 2.41 -13.64
N GLU A 54 0.82 2.92 -13.40
CA GLU A 54 0.23 3.97 -14.24
C GLU A 54 1.05 5.27 -14.16
N ILE A 55 1.44 5.70 -12.96
CA ILE A 55 2.25 6.91 -12.76
C ILE A 55 3.61 6.75 -13.43
N ALA A 56 4.27 5.59 -13.31
CA ALA A 56 5.53 5.34 -13.99
C ALA A 56 5.36 5.27 -15.52
N GLY A 57 4.23 4.76 -16.01
CA GLY A 57 3.90 4.70 -17.43
C GLY A 57 3.76 6.08 -18.06
N ARG A 58 3.12 7.02 -17.35
CA ARG A 58 2.78 8.36 -17.83
C ARG A 58 3.83 9.42 -17.49
N HIS A 59 4.41 9.36 -16.30
CA HIS A 59 5.30 10.38 -15.73
C HIS A 59 6.71 9.87 -15.38
N GLY A 60 7.05 8.63 -15.75
CA GLY A 60 8.39 8.06 -15.61
C GLY A 60 8.90 8.08 -14.17
N TYR A 61 10.09 8.67 -13.96
CA TYR A 61 10.73 8.74 -12.64
C TYR A 61 10.00 9.64 -11.62
N THR A 62 9.01 10.42 -12.04
CA THR A 62 8.14 11.18 -11.12
C THR A 62 7.45 10.27 -10.11
N LEU A 63 7.26 8.97 -10.44
CA LEU A 63 6.81 7.96 -9.48
C LEU A 63 7.65 7.97 -8.20
N ILE A 64 8.98 7.91 -8.32
CA ILE A 64 9.87 7.79 -7.17
C ILE A 64 9.74 9.04 -6.30
N MET A 65 9.71 10.22 -6.92
CA MET A 65 9.49 11.48 -6.21
C MET A 65 8.13 11.55 -5.53
N ALA A 66 7.07 11.06 -6.17
CA ALA A 66 5.74 11.00 -5.59
C ALA A 66 5.69 10.06 -4.37
N MET A 67 6.31 8.89 -4.45
CA MET A 67 6.36 7.90 -3.36
C MET A 67 7.26 8.36 -2.19
N ILE A 68 8.38 9.03 -2.47
CA ILE A 68 9.15 9.72 -1.43
C ILE A 68 8.26 10.74 -0.76
N SER A 69 7.60 11.61 -1.52
CA SER A 69 6.82 12.73 -0.97
C SER A 69 5.66 12.24 -0.12
N PHE A 70 5.03 11.14 -0.53
CA PHE A 70 4.02 10.44 0.26
C PHE A 70 4.56 10.01 1.63
N THR A 71 5.80 9.50 1.69
CA THR A 71 6.40 9.09 2.96
C THR A 71 7.17 10.21 3.67
N LEU A 72 7.46 11.32 3.01
CA LEU A 72 8.28 12.41 3.52
C LEU A 72 7.65 13.11 4.73
N ILE A 73 6.32 13.14 4.80
CA ILE A 73 5.63 13.63 5.99
C ILE A 73 5.95 12.78 7.23
N PHE A 74 6.26 11.49 7.05
CA PHE A 74 6.68 10.61 8.13
C PHE A 74 8.11 10.96 8.62
N LEU A 75 8.94 11.59 7.80
CA LEU A 75 10.25 12.08 8.21
C LEU A 75 10.14 13.27 9.18
N VAL A 76 9.19 14.18 8.91
CA VAL A 76 8.85 15.32 9.78
C VAL A 76 7.89 14.92 10.91
N SER A 77 7.56 13.64 10.98
CA SER A 77 6.51 13.10 11.83
C SER A 77 6.67 13.37 13.31
N PRO A 78 7.88 13.29 13.90
CA PRO A 78 8.10 13.70 15.29
C PRO A 78 7.52 15.10 15.58
N LEU A 79 7.71 16.06 14.69
CA LEU A 79 7.29 17.44 14.93
C LEU A 79 5.76 17.61 14.86
N ILE A 80 5.09 16.90 13.96
CA ILE A 80 3.66 17.07 13.67
C ILE A 80 2.80 16.13 14.52
N PHE A 81 3.19 14.85 14.61
CA PHE A 81 2.34 13.83 15.22
C PHE A 81 2.57 13.66 16.72
N PHE A 82 3.75 13.98 17.29
CA PHE A 82 3.89 13.95 18.75
C PHE A 82 2.88 14.85 19.49
N PRO A 83 2.69 16.13 19.13
CA PRO A 83 1.68 16.96 19.80
C PRO A 83 0.26 16.42 19.59
N LEU A 84 -0.03 15.89 18.40
CA LEU A 84 -1.32 15.31 18.06
C LEU A 84 -1.61 14.04 18.90
N ARG A 85 -0.61 13.16 19.05
CA ARG A 85 -0.68 11.94 19.87
C ARG A 85 -0.90 12.27 21.34
N ARG A 86 -0.23 13.30 21.88
CA ARG A 86 -0.46 13.76 23.26
C ARG A 86 -1.89 14.24 23.47
N LEU A 87 -2.45 14.97 22.51
CA LEU A 87 -3.84 15.43 22.53
C LEU A 87 -4.83 14.25 22.48
N VAL A 88 -4.59 13.29 21.59
CA VAL A 88 -5.43 12.10 21.44
C VAL A 88 -5.34 11.19 22.66
N ALA A 89 -4.18 11.06 23.30
CA ALA A 89 -4.03 10.29 24.53
C ALA A 89 -4.86 10.86 25.69
N VAL A 90 -5.01 12.19 25.76
CA VAL A 90 -5.80 12.86 26.81
C VAL A 90 -7.30 12.82 26.50
N VAL A 91 -7.70 13.18 25.27
CA VAL A 91 -9.12 13.35 24.90
C VAL A 91 -9.75 12.08 24.32
N LYS A 92 -8.94 11.07 23.95
CA LYS A 92 -9.35 9.76 23.42
C LYS A 92 -10.25 9.82 22.19
N PHE A 93 -9.88 10.63 21.20
CA PHE A 93 -10.59 10.69 19.92
C PHE A 93 -10.62 9.32 19.22
N ALA A 94 -11.78 8.94 18.68
CA ALA A 94 -11.94 7.67 17.96
C ALA A 94 -11.54 7.79 16.48
N THR A 95 -11.70 8.98 15.88
CA THR A 95 -11.48 9.25 14.45
C THR A 95 -10.86 10.64 14.20
N PRO A 96 -10.27 10.89 13.02
CA PRO A 96 -9.79 12.23 12.65
C PRO A 96 -10.93 13.27 12.55
N ILE A 97 -12.16 12.82 12.30
CA ILE A 97 -13.36 13.68 12.24
C ILE A 97 -13.67 14.23 13.64
N ASP A 98 -13.56 13.40 14.67
CA ASP A 98 -13.77 13.82 16.06
C ASP A 98 -12.74 14.85 16.49
N PHE A 99 -11.48 14.66 16.08
CA PHE A 99 -10.40 15.60 16.34
C PHE A 99 -10.69 16.99 15.72
N LEU A 100 -11.11 17.05 14.45
CA LEU A 100 -11.43 18.32 13.79
C LEU A 100 -12.67 18.99 14.40
N THR A 101 -13.67 18.20 14.76
CA THR A 101 -14.89 18.70 15.42
C THR A 101 -14.56 19.30 16.78
N PHE A 102 -13.70 18.65 17.57
CA PHE A 102 -13.22 19.19 18.83
C PHE A 102 -12.39 20.46 18.65
N ARG A 103 -11.50 20.50 17.65
CA ARG A 103 -10.62 21.65 17.41
C ARG A 103 -11.40 22.90 17.04
N TYR A 104 -12.40 22.78 16.16
CA TYR A 104 -13.15 23.92 15.62
C TYR A 104 -14.50 24.16 16.30
N ARG A 105 -14.96 23.23 17.16
CA ARG A 105 -16.19 23.30 17.97
C ARG A 105 -17.46 23.61 17.15
N LYS A 106 -17.53 23.12 15.90
CA LYS A 106 -18.67 23.35 15.00
C LYS A 106 -19.12 22.04 14.38
N GLU A 107 -20.43 21.79 14.40
CA GLU A 107 -21.05 20.60 13.77
C GLU A 107 -20.85 20.58 12.25
N ILE A 108 -20.84 21.76 11.61
CA ILE A 108 -20.61 21.89 10.16
C ILE A 108 -19.26 21.29 9.76
N VAL A 109 -18.23 21.41 10.61
CA VAL A 109 -16.90 20.86 10.34
C VAL A 109 -16.97 19.33 10.30
N ALA A 110 -17.73 18.71 11.20
CA ALA A 110 -17.95 17.26 11.20
C ALA A 110 -18.61 16.79 9.90
N LYS A 111 -19.68 17.48 9.49
CA LYS A 111 -20.46 17.15 8.27
C LYS A 111 -19.60 17.29 7.01
N VAL A 112 -18.90 18.42 6.87
CA VAL A 112 -18.02 18.68 5.71
C VAL A 112 -16.88 17.69 5.67
N THR A 113 -16.23 17.41 6.80
CA THR A 113 -15.13 16.45 6.87
C THR A 113 -15.63 15.05 6.50
N CYS A 114 -16.75 14.59 7.05
CA CYS A 114 -17.34 13.29 6.72
C CYS A 114 -17.64 13.17 5.22
N LEU A 115 -18.26 14.21 4.62
CA LEU A 115 -18.52 14.26 3.19
C LEU A 115 -17.21 14.17 2.37
N CYS A 116 -16.18 14.93 2.73
CA CYS A 116 -14.88 14.88 2.08
C CYS A 116 -14.23 13.48 2.18
N PHE A 117 -14.33 12.80 3.31
CA PHE A 117 -13.82 11.43 3.46
C PHE A 117 -14.60 10.42 2.62
N ILE A 118 -15.93 10.55 2.52
CA ILE A 118 -16.76 9.71 1.65
C ILE A 118 -16.36 9.91 0.18
N VAL A 119 -16.32 11.18 -0.26
CA VAL A 119 -15.95 11.53 -1.65
C VAL A 119 -14.51 11.13 -1.96
N GLY A 120 -13.57 11.29 -1.02
CA GLY A 120 -12.16 10.95 -1.21
C GLY A 120 -11.89 9.44 -1.20
N SER A 121 -12.65 8.66 -0.45
CA SER A 121 -12.46 7.20 -0.37
C SER A 121 -13.22 6.42 -1.44
N ALA A 122 -14.32 6.95 -1.98
CA ALA A 122 -15.11 6.28 -3.01
C ALA A 122 -14.30 5.86 -4.26
N PRO A 123 -13.42 6.71 -4.84
CA PRO A 123 -12.56 6.31 -5.96
C PRO A 123 -11.58 5.20 -5.60
N LEU A 124 -11.06 5.19 -4.37
CA LEU A 124 -10.14 4.15 -3.90
C LEU A 124 -10.84 2.79 -3.81
N PHE A 125 -12.08 2.76 -3.32
CA PHE A 125 -12.89 1.55 -3.34
C PHE A 125 -13.19 1.10 -4.77
N PHE A 126 -13.59 2.02 -5.63
CA PHE A 126 -13.85 1.70 -7.04
C PHE A 126 -12.62 1.10 -7.73
N ALA A 127 -11.44 1.70 -7.54
CA ALA A 127 -10.18 1.18 -8.08
C ALA A 127 -9.85 -0.22 -7.56
N GLN A 128 -10.09 -0.50 -6.27
CA GLN A 128 -9.89 -1.83 -5.68
C GLN A 128 -10.82 -2.88 -6.31
N PHE A 129 -12.10 -2.56 -6.49
CA PHE A 129 -13.06 -3.47 -7.12
C PHE A 129 -12.75 -3.69 -8.60
N SER A 130 -12.38 -2.63 -9.33
CA SER A 130 -12.00 -2.73 -10.74
C SER A 130 -10.80 -3.64 -10.93
N ALA A 131 -9.74 -3.46 -10.13
CA ALA A 131 -8.55 -4.31 -10.19
C ALA A 131 -8.89 -5.79 -9.89
N LEU A 132 -9.75 -6.03 -8.90
CA LEU A 132 -10.16 -7.38 -8.55
C LEU A 132 -10.99 -8.05 -9.65
N LEU A 133 -11.86 -7.30 -10.32
CA LEU A 133 -12.65 -7.76 -11.45
C LEU A 133 -11.76 -8.12 -12.65
N SER A 134 -10.82 -7.25 -13.02
CA SER A 134 -9.87 -7.51 -14.12
C SER A 134 -9.03 -8.77 -13.87
N LEU A 135 -8.60 -9.01 -12.63
CA LEU A 135 -7.89 -10.24 -12.26
C LEU A 135 -8.77 -11.48 -12.41
N LEU A 136 -10.04 -11.42 -12.00
CA LEU A 136 -10.95 -12.55 -12.12
C LEU A 136 -11.30 -12.88 -13.56
N GLU A 137 -11.51 -11.88 -14.40
CA GLU A 137 -11.74 -12.07 -15.84
C GLU A 137 -10.54 -12.71 -16.54
N ALA A 138 -9.32 -12.42 -16.07
CA ALA A 138 -8.10 -13.02 -16.59
C ALA A 138 -7.86 -14.46 -16.12
N LEU A 139 -8.27 -14.81 -14.89
CA LEU A 139 -7.96 -16.10 -14.26
C LEU A 139 -9.07 -17.14 -14.37
N VAL A 140 -10.33 -16.72 -14.50
CA VAL A 140 -11.51 -17.57 -14.33
C VAL A 140 -12.41 -17.45 -15.57
N PRO A 141 -13.09 -18.54 -16.01
CA PRO A 141 -14.08 -18.46 -17.07
C PRO A 141 -15.16 -17.41 -16.76
N GLN A 142 -15.65 -16.71 -17.79
CA GLN A 142 -16.64 -15.62 -17.64
C GLN A 142 -17.88 -16.01 -16.80
N SER A 143 -18.33 -17.26 -16.91
CA SER A 143 -19.48 -17.78 -16.14
C SER A 143 -19.23 -17.86 -14.63
N ALA A 144 -17.97 -17.90 -14.20
CA ALA A 144 -17.58 -18.04 -12.80
C ALA A 144 -17.04 -16.74 -12.16
N VAL A 145 -16.98 -15.63 -12.90
CA VAL A 145 -16.52 -14.32 -12.37
C VAL A 145 -17.46 -13.79 -11.28
N ILE A 146 -18.78 -13.75 -11.55
CA ILE A 146 -19.79 -13.28 -10.58
C ILE A 146 -19.81 -14.13 -9.30
N PRO A 147 -19.88 -15.47 -9.36
CA PRO A 147 -19.85 -16.26 -8.12
C PRO A 147 -18.51 -16.16 -7.39
N ALA A 148 -17.37 -16.02 -8.09
CA ALA A 148 -16.08 -15.77 -7.45
C ALA A 148 -16.05 -14.43 -6.69
N LEU A 149 -16.62 -13.36 -7.25
CA LEU A 149 -16.79 -12.07 -6.57
C LEU A 149 -17.59 -12.21 -5.28
N TRP A 150 -18.72 -12.93 -5.32
CA TRP A 150 -19.54 -13.18 -4.13
C TRP A 150 -18.79 -13.96 -3.06
N VAL A 151 -18.03 -14.99 -3.44
CA VAL A 151 -17.22 -15.78 -2.51
C VAL A 151 -16.14 -14.92 -1.85
N ILE A 152 -15.42 -14.11 -2.63
CA ILE A 152 -14.40 -13.19 -2.10
C ILE A 152 -15.04 -12.15 -1.18
N GLY A 153 -16.19 -11.59 -1.56
CA GLY A 153 -16.97 -10.67 -0.73
C GLY A 153 -17.42 -11.30 0.59
N ALA A 154 -17.91 -12.55 0.56
CA ALA A 154 -18.31 -13.29 1.75
C ALA A 154 -17.12 -13.58 2.66
N LEU A 155 -15.98 -14.02 2.10
CA LEU A 155 -14.76 -14.29 2.86
C LEU A 155 -14.21 -13.02 3.51
N THR A 156 -14.16 -11.90 2.77
CA THR A 156 -13.73 -10.62 3.33
C THR A 156 -14.67 -10.12 4.42
N ALA A 157 -15.99 -10.27 4.27
CA ALA A 157 -16.96 -9.91 5.31
C ALA A 157 -16.82 -10.78 6.57
N LEU A 158 -16.64 -12.10 6.41
CA LEU A 158 -16.40 -13.04 7.51
C LEU A 158 -15.10 -12.69 8.25
N PHE A 159 -14.04 -12.42 7.49
CA PHE A 159 -12.75 -12.05 8.05
C PHE A 159 -12.84 -10.74 8.84
N ASN A 160 -13.50 -9.71 8.28
CA ASN A 160 -13.74 -8.44 8.96
C ASN A 160 -14.54 -8.65 10.26
N ARG A 161 -15.63 -9.43 10.22
CA ARG A 161 -16.43 -9.73 11.41
C ARG A 161 -15.59 -10.43 12.49
N HIS A 162 -14.78 -11.41 12.12
CA HIS A 162 -13.91 -12.10 13.07
C HIS A 162 -12.88 -11.14 13.71
N THR A 163 -12.34 -10.20 12.93
CA THR A 163 -11.43 -9.17 13.48
C THR A 163 -12.11 -8.16 14.40
N LEU A 164 -13.41 -7.90 14.23
CA LEU A 164 -14.20 -7.02 15.09
C LEU A 164 -14.50 -7.65 16.46
N GLU A 165 -14.64 -8.97 16.52
CA GLU A 165 -14.97 -9.73 17.74
C GLU A 165 -13.72 -10.10 18.57
N SER A 166 -12.54 -10.18 17.95
CA SER A 166 -11.28 -10.53 18.62
C SER A 166 -10.47 -9.31 19.08
N ASP A 167 -9.30 -9.51 19.71
CA ASP A 167 -8.42 -8.45 20.22
C ASP A 167 -8.00 -7.48 19.09
N LYS A 168 -8.73 -6.36 19.01
CA LYS A 168 -8.82 -5.49 17.82
C LYS A 168 -7.48 -4.94 17.37
N VAL A 169 -6.59 -4.61 18.32
CA VAL A 169 -5.34 -3.92 18.02
C VAL A 169 -4.28 -4.89 17.50
N ARG A 170 -4.11 -6.04 18.18
CA ARG A 170 -3.08 -7.02 17.82
C ARG A 170 -3.41 -7.72 16.51
N ASN A 171 -4.69 -8.04 16.28
CA ASN A 171 -5.10 -8.73 15.06
C ASN A 171 -5.08 -7.82 13.84
N LEU A 172 -5.40 -6.53 13.98
CA LEU A 172 -5.29 -5.57 12.89
C LEU A 172 -3.83 -5.38 12.47
N LEU A 173 -2.91 -5.24 13.44
CA LEU A 173 -1.48 -5.11 13.15
C LEU A 173 -0.94 -6.38 12.47
N TRP A 174 -1.34 -7.56 12.94
CA TRP A 174 -0.98 -8.84 12.33
C TRP A 174 -1.47 -8.96 10.89
N LEU A 175 -2.73 -8.60 10.63
CA LEU A 175 -3.35 -8.69 9.32
C LEU A 175 -2.70 -7.71 8.32
N MET A 176 -2.50 -6.47 8.75
CA MET A 176 -1.90 -5.44 7.88
C MET A 176 -0.44 -5.76 7.60
N SER A 177 0.32 -6.22 8.61
CA SER A 177 1.71 -6.61 8.38
C SER A 177 1.83 -7.84 7.48
N SER A 178 0.98 -8.86 7.62
CA SER A 178 0.98 -10.01 6.70
C SER A 178 0.61 -9.61 5.27
N ALA A 179 -0.38 -8.72 5.09
CA ALA A 179 -0.75 -8.20 3.77
C ALA A 179 0.40 -7.48 3.08
N SER A 180 1.20 -6.70 3.82
CA SER A 180 2.38 -6.04 3.24
C SER A 180 3.53 -7.00 2.93
N LEU A 181 3.74 -8.06 3.72
CA LEU A 181 4.73 -9.11 3.41
C LEU A 181 4.34 -9.85 2.13
N LEU A 182 3.05 -10.13 1.97
CA LEU A 182 2.51 -10.69 0.75
C LEU A 182 2.77 -9.76 -0.44
N LEU A 183 2.49 -8.47 -0.30
CA LEU A 183 2.72 -7.46 -1.35
C LEU A 183 4.20 -7.36 -1.73
N LEU A 184 5.11 -7.30 -0.75
CA LEU A 184 6.54 -7.21 -0.97
C LEU A 184 7.08 -8.46 -1.69
N SER A 185 6.70 -9.64 -1.19
CA SER A 185 7.15 -10.91 -1.79
C SER A 185 6.55 -11.15 -3.17
N SER A 186 5.28 -10.80 -3.40
CA SER A 186 4.66 -10.93 -4.71
C SER A 186 5.27 -9.97 -5.72
N MET A 187 5.47 -8.69 -5.37
CA MET A 187 6.11 -7.72 -6.25
C MET A 187 7.54 -8.14 -6.60
N ALA A 188 8.33 -8.57 -5.62
CA ALA A 188 9.69 -9.04 -5.86
C ALA A 188 9.73 -10.27 -6.77
N MET A 189 8.84 -11.25 -6.52
CA MET A 189 8.74 -12.46 -7.34
C MET A 189 8.31 -12.15 -8.76
N THR A 190 7.30 -11.29 -8.94
CA THR A 190 6.84 -10.89 -10.28
C THR A 190 7.93 -10.14 -11.04
N ALA A 191 8.67 -9.23 -10.39
CA ALA A 191 9.79 -8.55 -11.03
C ALA A 191 10.90 -9.51 -11.44
N TRP A 192 11.22 -10.48 -10.59
CA TRP A 192 12.18 -11.54 -10.92
C TRP A 192 11.72 -12.35 -12.14
N LEU A 193 10.46 -12.78 -12.16
CA LEU A 193 9.89 -13.52 -13.28
C LEU A 193 9.86 -12.70 -14.58
N CYS A 194 9.64 -11.38 -14.50
CA CYS A 194 9.74 -10.50 -15.65
C CYS A 194 11.18 -10.46 -16.21
N ILE A 195 12.18 -10.33 -15.35
CA ILE A 195 13.59 -10.29 -15.77
C ILE A 195 13.99 -11.60 -16.45
N ASP A 196 13.64 -12.73 -15.85
CA ASP A 196 14.03 -14.06 -16.32
C ASP A 196 13.24 -14.47 -17.59
N ASN A 197 11.91 -14.37 -17.58
CA ASN A 197 11.10 -14.90 -18.68
C ASN A 197 10.93 -13.93 -19.86
N VAL A 198 10.94 -12.62 -19.62
CA VAL A 198 10.69 -11.62 -20.68
C VAL A 198 12.00 -11.13 -21.29
N PHE A 199 12.99 -10.84 -20.45
CA PHE A 199 14.29 -10.33 -20.90
C PHE A 199 15.36 -11.42 -21.01
N GLY A 200 15.16 -12.58 -20.39
CA GLY A 200 16.13 -13.68 -20.36
C GLY A 200 17.18 -13.52 -19.25
N ASN A 201 17.72 -12.33 -19.06
CA ASN A 201 18.70 -12.03 -18.01
C ASN A 201 18.75 -10.52 -17.68
N LEU A 202 19.34 -10.20 -16.52
CA LEU A 202 19.60 -8.81 -16.12
C LEU A 202 20.42 -8.02 -17.15
N ASP A 203 21.43 -8.65 -17.76
CA ASP A 203 22.27 -8.01 -18.78
C ASP A 203 21.49 -7.71 -20.06
N ALA A 204 20.63 -8.64 -20.49
CA ALA A 204 19.77 -8.46 -21.66
C ALA A 204 18.74 -7.34 -21.43
N MET A 205 18.18 -7.25 -20.21
CA MET A 205 17.34 -6.11 -19.82
C MET A 205 18.12 -4.79 -19.88
N ASN A 206 19.34 -4.76 -19.36
CA ASN A 206 20.17 -3.54 -19.37
C ASN A 206 20.53 -3.09 -20.79
N GLN A 207 20.81 -4.04 -21.69
CA GLN A 207 21.02 -3.75 -23.12
C GLN A 207 19.74 -3.24 -23.80
N TRP A 208 18.59 -3.84 -23.49
CA TRP A 208 17.30 -3.35 -23.99
C TRP A 208 17.04 -1.91 -23.54
N ILE A 209 17.29 -1.62 -22.26
CA ILE A 209 17.20 -0.26 -21.68
C ILE A 209 18.11 0.71 -22.44
N ALA A 210 19.38 0.36 -22.67
CA ALA A 210 20.35 1.21 -23.36
C ALA A 210 19.96 1.50 -24.83
N ASN A 211 19.33 0.54 -25.50
CA ASN A 211 18.92 0.67 -26.91
C ASN A 211 17.53 1.31 -27.08
N SER A 212 16.76 1.42 -26.00
CA SER A 212 15.40 1.97 -26.03
C SER A 212 15.42 3.48 -26.02
N SER A 213 15.18 4.12 -27.18
CA SER A 213 14.89 5.57 -27.26
C SER A 213 13.68 5.99 -26.42
N HIS A 214 12.83 5.04 -26.02
CA HIS A 214 11.70 5.24 -25.12
C HIS A 214 12.06 5.68 -23.69
N ILE A 215 13.33 5.59 -23.27
CA ILE A 215 13.77 6.09 -21.96
C ILE A 215 13.93 7.62 -21.96
N GLU A 216 14.10 8.26 -23.12
CA GLU A 216 14.10 9.72 -23.19
C GLU A 216 12.75 10.33 -22.81
N GLN A 217 11.64 9.63 -23.04
CA GLN A 217 10.31 10.01 -22.54
C GLN A 217 10.16 9.80 -21.03
N LEU A 218 10.79 8.76 -20.44
CA LEU A 218 10.88 8.63 -18.97
C LEU A 218 11.78 9.71 -18.33
N ARG A 219 12.66 10.33 -19.12
CA ARG A 219 13.61 11.39 -18.73
C ARG A 219 13.06 12.80 -18.94
N GLN A 220 11.75 13.01 -19.13
CA GLN A 220 11.21 14.36 -19.00
C GLN A 220 11.34 14.81 -17.54
N THR A 221 12.47 15.43 -17.24
CA THR A 221 12.98 15.91 -15.95
C THR A 221 12.24 17.12 -15.39
N ASN A 222 11.00 17.36 -15.80
CA ASN A 222 10.15 18.31 -15.12
C ASN A 222 9.27 17.51 -14.15
N PRO A 223 9.73 17.26 -12.91
CA PRO A 223 8.86 16.66 -11.93
C PRO A 223 7.61 17.52 -11.86
N GLU A 224 6.45 16.90 -12.09
CA GLU A 224 5.19 17.58 -11.90
C GLU A 224 5.05 17.84 -10.40
N TYR A 225 5.50 19.01 -9.97
CA TYR A 225 5.46 19.43 -8.57
C TYR A 225 4.04 19.36 -7.99
N SER A 226 3.02 19.43 -8.85
CA SER A 226 1.61 19.15 -8.53
C SER A 226 1.41 17.74 -7.98
N ILE A 227 1.89 16.69 -8.66
CA ILE A 227 1.75 15.29 -8.24
C ILE A 227 2.48 15.09 -6.90
N VAL A 228 3.71 15.57 -6.80
CA VAL A 228 4.54 15.51 -5.58
C VAL A 228 3.77 16.13 -4.39
N SER A 229 3.18 17.31 -4.59
CA SER A 229 2.42 18.01 -3.55
C SER A 229 1.13 17.27 -3.17
N ILE A 230 0.40 16.72 -4.15
CA ILE A 230 -0.83 15.95 -3.90
C ILE A 230 -0.51 14.70 -3.07
N PHE A 231 0.55 13.96 -3.42
CA PHE A 231 0.97 12.76 -2.68
C PHE A 231 1.43 13.09 -1.26
N MET A 232 2.12 14.20 -1.06
CA MET A 232 2.51 14.67 0.28
C MET A 232 1.28 14.94 1.16
N ILE A 233 0.25 15.61 0.62
CA ILE A 233 -1.01 15.89 1.35
C ILE A 233 -1.80 14.59 1.58
N ALA A 234 -1.83 13.69 0.59
CA ALA A 234 -2.59 12.44 0.65
C ALA A 234 -2.17 11.56 1.83
N SER A 235 -0.87 11.52 2.14
CA SER A 235 -0.34 10.73 3.26
C SER A 235 -0.89 11.15 4.63
N ILE A 236 -1.15 12.44 4.84
CA ILE A 236 -1.82 12.96 6.05
C ILE A 236 -3.31 12.62 6.05
N ALA A 237 -3.94 12.71 4.88
CA ALA A 237 -5.38 12.52 4.73
C ALA A 237 -5.82 11.05 4.88
N LEU A 238 -4.91 10.08 4.74
CA LEU A 238 -5.25 8.67 4.84
C LEU A 238 -5.74 8.30 6.26
N PRO A 239 -7.01 7.87 6.43
CA PRO A 239 -7.56 7.55 7.74
C PRO A 239 -6.88 6.35 8.40
N LEU A 240 -6.31 5.43 7.61
CA LEU A 240 -5.58 4.29 8.12
C LEU A 240 -4.31 4.73 8.87
N ASN A 241 -3.56 5.69 8.33
CA ASN A 241 -2.37 6.23 8.98
C ASN A 241 -2.74 6.81 10.34
N PHE A 242 -3.86 7.54 10.43
CA PHE A 242 -4.37 8.06 11.69
C PHE A 242 -4.70 6.94 12.71
N ASN A 243 -5.41 5.90 12.27
CA ASN A 243 -5.80 4.80 13.15
C ASN A 243 -4.62 3.95 13.63
N LEU A 244 -3.61 3.69 12.78
CA LEU A 244 -2.47 2.85 13.16
C LEU A 244 -1.46 3.58 14.06
N VAL A 245 -1.26 4.87 13.83
CA VAL A 245 -0.17 5.66 14.41
C VAL A 245 -0.62 6.52 15.58
N ILE A 246 -1.78 7.16 15.45
CA ILE A 246 -2.23 8.18 16.39
C ILE A 246 -3.12 7.58 17.47
N LYS A 247 -4.03 6.70 17.08
CA LYS A 247 -5.00 6.08 18.00
C LYS A 247 -4.38 5.03 18.92
N ASN A 248 -3.40 4.28 18.43
CA ASN A 248 -2.80 3.21 19.22
C ASN A 248 -1.77 3.76 20.23
N GLU A 249 -1.82 3.26 21.46
CA GLU A 249 -0.80 3.54 22.48
C GLU A 249 0.52 2.86 22.10
N ILE A 250 1.33 3.58 21.34
CA ILE A 250 2.63 3.15 20.83
C ILE A 250 3.73 3.88 21.60
N SER A 251 4.85 3.21 21.90
CA SER A 251 6.00 3.92 22.50
C SER A 251 6.61 4.92 21.51
N ASP A 252 7.10 6.06 22.02
CA ASP A 252 7.67 7.11 21.16
C ASP A 252 8.89 6.64 20.36
N ARG A 253 9.63 5.66 20.89
CA ARG A 253 10.72 4.99 20.17
C ARG A 253 10.23 4.18 18.98
N LEU A 254 9.13 3.45 19.13
CA LEU A 254 8.53 2.67 18.04
C LEU A 254 7.96 3.59 16.97
N PHE A 255 7.39 4.71 17.39
CA PHE A 255 6.90 5.73 16.48
C PHE A 255 8.03 6.40 15.71
N GLY A 256 9.13 6.77 16.38
CA GLY A 256 10.33 7.28 15.72
C GLY A 256 10.87 6.34 14.65
N ALA A 257 10.66 5.03 14.80
CA ALA A 257 11.04 4.04 13.79
C ALA A 257 10.27 4.15 12.47
N THR A 258 9.10 4.77 12.48
CA THR A 258 8.31 5.02 11.25
C THR A 258 8.90 6.10 10.37
N ALA A 259 9.70 7.01 10.93
CA ALA A 259 10.29 8.11 10.18
C ALA A 259 11.32 7.65 9.14
N TYR A 260 11.96 6.49 9.36
CA TYR A 260 12.93 5.91 8.44
C TYR A 260 12.45 4.57 7.85
N GLY A 261 11.79 3.72 8.65
CA GLY A 261 11.37 2.39 8.19
C GLY A 261 10.32 2.47 7.07
N TYR A 262 9.35 3.36 7.19
CA TYR A 262 8.26 3.46 6.24
C TYR A 262 8.72 3.99 4.86
N PRO A 263 9.47 5.10 4.76
CA PRO A 263 10.06 5.54 3.49
C PRO A 263 10.94 4.47 2.82
N LEU A 264 11.77 3.76 3.60
CA LEU A 264 12.66 2.72 3.07
C LEU A 264 11.90 1.53 2.48
N LEU A 265 10.81 1.09 3.12
CA LEU A 265 9.98 0.01 2.58
C LEU A 265 9.24 0.43 1.31
N ILE A 266 8.77 1.67 1.23
CA ILE A 266 8.14 2.20 0.02
C ILE A 266 9.15 2.30 -1.12
N MET A 267 10.38 2.72 -0.83
CA MET A 267 11.50 2.68 -1.78
C MET A 267 11.77 1.29 -2.32
N LEU A 268 11.84 0.31 -1.41
CA LEU A 268 12.03 -1.09 -1.77
C LEU A 268 10.91 -1.57 -2.71
N LEU A 269 9.67 -1.13 -2.48
CA LEU A 269 8.52 -1.47 -3.32
C LEU A 269 8.51 -0.76 -4.68
N CYS A 270 9.19 0.38 -4.82
CA CYS A 270 9.32 1.08 -6.10
C CYS A 270 10.27 0.36 -7.07
N ILE A 271 11.24 -0.40 -6.56
CA ILE A 271 12.24 -1.09 -7.39
C ILE A 271 11.58 -2.11 -8.35
N PRO A 272 10.70 -3.03 -7.89
CA PRO A 272 9.98 -3.96 -8.76
C PRO A 272 9.11 -3.32 -9.86
N VAL A 273 8.63 -2.09 -9.64
CA VAL A 273 7.69 -1.42 -10.57
C VAL A 273 8.33 -1.18 -11.94
N LEU A 274 9.63 -0.86 -11.96
CA LEU A 274 10.35 -0.56 -13.20
C LEU A 274 10.47 -1.79 -14.13
N PRO A 275 11.00 -2.96 -13.67
CA PRO A 275 10.97 -4.19 -14.46
C PRO A 275 9.58 -4.60 -14.93
N LEU A 276 8.55 -4.48 -14.07
CA LEU A 276 7.17 -4.79 -14.45
C LEU A 276 6.68 -3.92 -15.61
N LEU A 277 6.91 -2.62 -15.52
CA LEU A 277 6.52 -1.67 -16.55
C LEU A 277 7.23 -1.95 -17.88
N TRP A 278 8.53 -2.22 -17.85
CA TRP A 278 9.28 -2.53 -19.07
C TRP A 278 8.82 -3.84 -19.69
N ALA A 279 8.57 -4.87 -18.88
CA ALA A 279 8.01 -6.13 -19.35
C ALA A 279 6.63 -5.92 -19.99
N GLY A 280 5.77 -5.08 -19.41
CA GLY A 280 4.49 -4.70 -20.00
C GLY A 280 4.62 -4.05 -21.38
N LYS A 281 5.62 -3.17 -21.57
CA LYS A 281 5.89 -2.55 -22.88
C LYS A 281 6.37 -3.54 -23.94
N VAL A 282 7.14 -4.56 -23.54
CA VAL A 282 7.62 -5.61 -24.45
C VAL A 282 6.49 -6.56 -24.83
N LEU A 283 5.70 -6.99 -23.84
CA LEU A 283 4.65 -7.99 -24.04
C LEU A 283 3.38 -7.44 -24.70
N GLN A 284 3.14 -6.12 -24.60
CA GLN A 284 1.90 -5.46 -25.06
C GLN A 284 0.64 -6.30 -24.77
N PRO A 285 0.39 -6.68 -23.50
CA PRO A 285 -0.72 -7.55 -23.18
C PRO A 285 -2.05 -6.92 -23.61
N ALA A 286 -2.94 -7.75 -24.14
CA ALA A 286 -4.25 -7.31 -24.65
C ALA A 286 -5.23 -6.82 -23.56
N VAL A 287 -4.82 -6.84 -22.29
CA VAL A 287 -5.63 -6.44 -21.14
C VAL A 287 -4.88 -5.34 -20.36
N PRO A 288 -5.54 -4.21 -20.04
CA PRO A 288 -4.95 -3.09 -19.30
C PRO A 288 -4.62 -3.40 -17.84
#